data_AF-A0A947Z9V5-F1
#
_entry.id   AF-A0A947Z9V5-F1
#
_cell.length_a   1.000
_cell.length_b   1.000
_cell.length_c   1.000
_cell.angle_alpha   90.00
_cell.angle_beta   90.00
_cell.angle_gamma   90.00
#
_symmetry.space_group_name_H-M   'P 1'
#
loop_
_entity.id
_entity.type
_entity.pdbx_description
1 polymer ?
#
loop_
_entity_poly.entity_id
_entity_poly.type
_entity_poly.pdbx_seq_one_letter_code
_entity_poly.pdbx_strand_id
1 'polypeptide(L)'
;MTIVSDLHLGSGFNAEKGEYARMEEFFYDYEFSLFIDKIIMEAEQRARPHTLILNGDIFDFLSVNEVPSEAEAEQLGITLTAGEKKYGLGSSETRAVWKVRKILGGHPVFLQSLARFLLRGHEIIYIRGNHDLDLYWKGVRSTIQQSFRAVLIELGSSDGQEVERLVFRPWFHLIENEIYVEHGHQYDETNAITANLNPLLPEGSYGSRERLLDYPIGSLFARFVYAPIRSVDPYRIHVISFTQYLSVIRGFNIWQFIRTVHLNFPFFVRSVRNSISYSAEGLKNVMEKHEQRMHRYSSASRISIKTLRRIDRLRERPLGHSMHNIFLETFKPILKKMIWVGVLSILSIYGWIFIFTALSSVLSHSVFGRASVISVLAVLTVMGLFALLTKVGKALEGYQDPLVEKSYIKACKIAKIMNVKHVVMGHTHVIHQRTIKGRGKYLNTGTWILFPGPWDNLQAQARQFTFATYRDGVLSLKKWNPSLREFVPPMVLSDEAPGTLVTTEKTIR
;
A
#
# COMPACT_ATOMS: atom_id res chain seq x y z
N MET A 1 -16.71 9.71 -15.31
CA MET A 1 -16.22 9.35 -13.96
C MET A 1 -14.76 9.72 -13.78
N THR A 2 -14.34 9.92 -12.54
CA THR A 2 -12.94 10.10 -12.09
C THR A 2 -12.63 9.01 -11.07
N ILE A 3 -11.42 8.46 -11.07
CA ILE A 3 -10.98 7.36 -10.20
C ILE A 3 -9.66 7.77 -9.55
N VAL A 4 -9.60 7.76 -8.22
CA VAL A 4 -8.42 8.08 -7.42
C VAL A 4 -8.26 7.05 -6.30
N SER A 5 -7.04 6.76 -5.88
CA SER A 5 -6.73 5.77 -4.83
C SER A 5 -5.50 6.21 -4.03
N ASP A 6 -5.18 5.46 -2.98
CA ASP A 6 -3.89 5.55 -2.27
C ASP A 6 -3.63 6.99 -1.77
N LEU A 7 -4.64 7.56 -1.08
CA LEU A 7 -4.56 8.86 -0.41
C LEU A 7 -4.03 8.73 1.02
N HIS A 8 -4.29 7.61 1.70
CA HIS A 8 -3.78 7.27 3.05
C HIS A 8 -3.99 8.37 4.11
N LEU A 9 -5.20 8.89 4.23
CA LEU A 9 -5.56 9.86 5.28
C LEU A 9 -5.41 9.20 6.67
N GLY A 10 -4.50 9.72 7.48
CA GLY A 10 -4.29 9.32 8.87
C GLY A 10 -5.02 10.23 9.86
N SER A 11 -4.47 10.42 11.06
CA SER A 11 -5.09 11.25 12.10
C SER A 11 -5.16 12.75 11.75
N GLY A 12 -4.47 13.18 10.70
CA GLY A 12 -4.54 14.52 10.11
C GLY A 12 -3.97 15.62 10.98
N PHE A 13 -4.51 16.82 10.78
CA PHE A 13 -4.12 18.03 11.49
C PHE A 13 -4.82 18.12 12.86
N ASN A 14 -4.05 18.27 13.93
CA ASN A 14 -4.58 18.55 15.26
C ASN A 14 -4.69 20.06 15.48
N ALA A 15 -5.91 20.59 15.39
CA ALA A 15 -6.17 22.02 15.54
C ALA A 15 -5.83 22.59 16.93
N GLU A 16 -5.97 21.79 18.01
CA GLU A 16 -5.65 22.23 19.38
C GLU A 16 -4.14 22.43 19.58
N LYS A 17 -3.33 21.58 18.95
CA LYS A 17 -1.87 21.63 19.03
C LYS A 17 -1.21 22.42 17.89
N GLY A 18 -1.95 22.69 16.82
CA GLY A 18 -1.44 23.36 15.63
C GLY A 18 -0.43 22.52 14.83
N GLU A 19 -0.48 21.18 14.94
CA GLU A 19 0.50 20.28 14.32
C GLU A 19 -0.18 19.07 13.65
N TYR A 20 0.47 18.50 12.64
CA TYR A 20 0.03 17.23 12.05
C TYR A 20 0.43 16.05 12.93
N ALA A 21 -0.40 15.01 12.95
CA ALA A 21 -0.04 13.74 13.55
C ALA A 21 1.25 13.19 12.94
N ARG A 22 2.13 12.62 13.78
CA ARG A 22 3.46 12.16 13.34
C ARG A 22 3.41 11.08 12.25
N MET A 23 2.33 10.31 12.21
CA MET A 23 2.11 9.25 11.24
C MET A 23 1.33 9.70 10.00
N GLU A 24 0.96 10.99 9.91
CA GLU A 24 0.22 11.51 8.75
C GLU A 24 1.05 11.42 7.47
N GLU A 25 0.41 11.07 6.37
CA GLU A 25 1.02 10.97 5.03
C GLU A 25 0.31 11.85 4.00
N PHE A 26 -0.95 12.19 4.28
CA PHE A 26 -1.77 13.05 3.48
C PHE A 26 -1.77 14.48 4.04
N PHE A 27 -1.03 15.36 3.39
CA PHE A 27 -0.93 16.78 3.75
C PHE A 27 -1.68 17.69 2.76
N TYR A 28 -2.53 17.11 1.92
CA TYR A 28 -2.97 17.72 0.67
C TYR A 28 -4.48 17.98 0.62
N ASP A 29 -5.11 18.23 1.76
CA ASP A 29 -6.53 18.54 1.88
C ASP A 29 -6.98 19.66 0.93
N TYR A 30 -6.21 20.74 0.86
CA TYR A 30 -6.55 21.90 0.03
C TYR A 30 -6.35 21.63 -1.46
N GLU A 31 -5.25 20.97 -1.84
CA GLU A 31 -4.99 20.55 -3.22
C GLU A 31 -6.05 19.57 -3.71
N PHE A 32 -6.49 18.64 -2.85
CA PHE A 32 -7.59 17.73 -3.13
C PHE A 32 -8.93 18.46 -3.25
N SER A 33 -9.20 19.44 -2.37
CA SER A 33 -10.41 20.26 -2.49
C SER A 33 -10.47 20.99 -3.84
N LEU A 34 -9.37 21.61 -4.27
CA LEU A 34 -9.30 22.29 -5.58
C LEU A 34 -9.45 21.32 -6.75
N PHE A 35 -8.93 20.09 -6.60
CA PHE A 35 -9.13 19.01 -7.55
C PHE A 35 -10.63 18.64 -7.68
N ILE A 36 -11.34 18.52 -6.56
CA ILE A 36 -12.79 18.27 -6.56
C ILE A 36 -13.55 19.43 -7.22
N ASP A 37 -13.21 20.68 -6.89
CA ASP A 37 -13.85 21.85 -7.50
C ASP A 37 -13.67 21.87 -9.04
N LYS A 38 -12.48 21.48 -9.54
CA LYS A 38 -12.24 21.31 -10.98
C LYS A 38 -13.12 20.21 -11.60
N ILE A 39 -13.32 19.09 -10.91
CA ILE A 39 -14.20 18.02 -11.39
C ILE A 39 -15.65 18.50 -11.46
N ILE A 40 -16.13 19.22 -10.43
CA ILE A 40 -17.49 19.80 -10.40
C ILE A 40 -17.67 20.71 -11.61
N MET A 41 -16.73 21.65 -11.82
CA MET A 41 -16.78 22.58 -12.94
C MET A 41 -16.85 21.86 -14.30
N GLU A 42 -16.03 20.84 -14.52
CA GLU A 42 -16.09 20.06 -15.77
C GLU A 42 -17.38 19.24 -15.93
N ALA A 43 -17.99 18.80 -14.83
CA ALA A 43 -19.27 18.08 -14.85
C ALA A 43 -20.44 19.01 -15.18
N GLU A 44 -20.47 20.21 -14.57
CA GLU A 44 -21.47 21.24 -14.79
C GLU A 44 -21.44 21.76 -16.25
N GLN A 45 -20.25 22.01 -16.80
CA GLN A 45 -20.08 22.38 -18.22
C GLN A 45 -20.66 21.35 -19.19
N ARG A 46 -20.71 20.08 -18.78
CA ARG A 46 -21.25 18.97 -19.58
C ARG A 46 -22.72 18.69 -19.29
N ALA A 47 -23.31 19.34 -18.29
CA ALA A 47 -24.66 19.09 -17.80
C ALA A 47 -24.94 17.59 -17.54
N ARG A 48 -23.96 16.87 -16.98
CA ARG A 48 -24.08 15.43 -16.68
C ARG A 48 -23.61 15.11 -15.25
N PRO A 49 -24.32 14.24 -14.51
CA PRO A 49 -23.84 13.74 -13.23
C PRO A 49 -22.48 13.07 -13.39
N HIS A 50 -21.57 13.33 -12.45
CA HIS A 50 -20.26 12.71 -12.44
C HIS A 50 -20.13 11.74 -11.26
N THR A 51 -19.46 10.62 -11.49
CA THR A 51 -19.11 9.67 -10.42
C THR A 51 -17.63 9.81 -10.08
N LEU A 52 -17.32 10.02 -8.81
CA LEU A 52 -15.98 9.93 -8.24
C LEU A 52 -15.81 8.57 -7.57
N ILE A 53 -14.84 7.78 -8.02
CA ILE A 53 -14.50 6.50 -7.40
C ILE A 53 -13.25 6.69 -6.53
N LEU A 54 -13.42 6.49 -5.23
CA LEU A 54 -12.36 6.41 -4.24
C LEU A 54 -11.94 4.93 -4.14
N ASN A 55 -10.93 4.53 -4.93
CA ASN A 55 -10.55 3.16 -5.23
C ASN A 55 -9.54 2.55 -4.23
N GLY A 56 -9.90 2.55 -2.95
CA GLY A 56 -9.15 1.91 -1.88
C GLY A 56 -7.96 2.70 -1.37
N ASP A 57 -7.57 2.37 -0.14
CA ASP A 57 -6.48 2.99 0.61
C ASP A 57 -6.62 4.51 0.68
N ILE A 58 -7.85 4.93 0.94
CA ILE A 58 -8.19 6.34 1.07
C ILE A 58 -7.98 6.77 2.53
N PHE A 59 -8.40 5.92 3.48
CA PHE A 59 -8.08 6.09 4.90
C PHE A 59 -6.96 5.12 5.28
N ASP A 60 -6.05 5.54 6.16
CA ASP A 60 -5.07 4.65 6.77
C ASP A 60 -5.37 4.47 8.26
N PHE A 61 -6.14 3.43 8.57
CA PHE A 61 -6.49 3.05 9.94
C PHE A 61 -5.31 2.46 10.74
N LEU A 62 -4.21 2.13 10.08
CA LEU A 62 -2.99 1.58 10.70
C LEU A 62 -2.03 2.69 11.11
N SER A 63 -2.11 3.85 10.45
CA SER A 63 -1.34 5.06 10.80
C SER A 63 -1.81 5.72 12.11
N VAL A 64 -3.08 5.52 12.51
CA VAL A 64 -3.66 6.05 13.75
C VAL A 64 -3.07 5.33 14.96
N ASN A 65 -2.03 5.93 15.54
CA ASN A 65 -1.30 5.38 16.68
C ASN A 65 -1.79 5.92 18.03
N GLU A 66 -2.65 6.94 18.00
CA GLU A 66 -3.28 7.51 19.18
C GLU A 66 -4.27 6.53 19.80
N VAL A 67 -4.51 6.74 21.10
CA VAL A 67 -5.52 6.01 21.87
C VAL A 67 -6.40 7.03 22.61
N PRO A 68 -7.67 6.68 22.90
CA PRO A 68 -8.54 7.53 23.71
C PRO A 68 -7.91 7.80 25.08
N SER A 69 -8.26 8.95 25.67
CA SER A 69 -7.94 9.21 27.08
C SER A 69 -8.60 8.17 27.98
N GLU A 70 -8.16 8.00 29.22
CA GLU A 70 -8.76 6.99 30.11
C GLU A 70 -10.26 7.22 30.34
N ALA A 71 -10.68 8.48 30.50
CA ALA A 71 -12.08 8.85 30.63
C ALA A 71 -12.89 8.58 29.34
N GLU A 72 -12.32 8.89 28.18
CA GLU A 72 -12.96 8.60 26.88
C GLU A 72 -13.06 7.08 26.64
N ALA A 73 -12.02 6.33 27.02
CA ALA A 73 -11.99 4.88 26.90
C ALA A 73 -13.06 4.23 27.78
N GLU A 74 -13.24 4.71 29.02
CA GLU A 74 -14.30 4.26 29.92
C GLU A 74 -15.68 4.54 29.34
N GLN A 75 -15.92 5.77 28.86
CA GLN A 75 -17.20 6.15 28.23
C GLN A 75 -17.53 5.29 27.01
N LEU A 76 -16.54 4.92 26.22
CA LEU A 76 -16.70 4.07 25.03
C LEU A 76 -16.69 2.57 25.34
N GLY A 77 -16.50 2.17 26.60
CA GLY A 77 -16.38 0.78 27.00
C GLY A 77 -15.14 0.08 26.41
N ILE A 78 -14.07 0.83 26.12
CA ILE A 78 -12.83 0.33 25.56
C ILE A 78 -11.84 0.05 26.69
N THR A 79 -11.50 -1.22 26.89
CA THR A 79 -10.36 -1.60 27.73
C THR A 79 -9.07 -1.62 26.91
N LEU A 80 -8.17 -0.69 27.18
CA LEU A 80 -6.88 -0.57 26.48
C LEU A 80 -5.89 -1.61 26.96
N THR A 81 -5.38 -2.44 26.04
CA THR A 81 -4.28 -3.36 26.34
C THR A 81 -2.92 -2.64 26.28
N ALA A 82 -1.89 -3.20 26.93
CA ALA A 82 -0.52 -2.67 26.84
C ALA A 82 0.01 -2.62 25.40
N GLY A 83 -0.40 -3.58 24.56
CA GLY A 83 -0.06 -3.57 23.14
C GLY A 83 -0.71 -2.40 22.40
N GLU A 84 -1.96 -2.06 22.73
CA GLU A 84 -2.67 -0.95 22.10
C GLU A 84 -2.15 0.41 22.53
N LYS A 85 -1.79 0.56 23.81
CA LYS A 85 -1.10 1.76 24.29
C LYS A 85 0.22 2.02 23.56
N LYS A 86 0.87 0.97 23.01
CA LYS A 86 2.15 1.08 22.30
C LYS A 86 2.01 1.19 20.78
N TYR A 87 1.06 0.49 20.16
CA TYR A 87 0.96 0.32 18.70
C TYR A 87 -0.39 0.79 18.13
N GLY A 88 -1.11 1.65 18.85
CA GLY A 88 -2.46 2.10 18.47
C GLY A 88 -3.54 1.03 18.67
N LEU A 89 -4.80 1.41 18.46
CA LEU A 89 -5.95 0.53 18.69
C LEU A 89 -6.01 -0.67 17.72
N GLY A 90 -6.60 -1.77 18.20
CA GLY A 90 -6.95 -2.95 17.40
C GLY A 90 -7.99 -2.71 16.29
N SER A 91 -8.43 -3.82 15.69
CA SER A 91 -9.32 -3.85 14.51
C SER A 91 -10.80 -4.11 14.85
N SER A 92 -11.20 -4.03 16.12
CA SER A 92 -12.61 -4.23 16.50
C SER A 92 -13.46 -3.07 16.02
N GLU A 93 -14.77 -3.27 15.88
CA GLU A 93 -15.68 -2.23 15.38
C GLU A 93 -15.62 -0.94 16.22
N THR A 94 -15.69 -1.04 17.55
CA THR A 94 -15.64 0.12 18.45
C THR A 94 -14.34 0.92 18.29
N ARG A 95 -13.21 0.20 18.14
CA ARG A 95 -11.89 0.80 17.93
C ARG A 95 -11.77 1.45 16.56
N ALA A 96 -12.28 0.78 15.53
CA ALA A 96 -12.32 1.31 14.17
C ALA A 96 -13.17 2.58 14.06
N VAL A 97 -14.32 2.62 14.74
CA VAL A 97 -15.18 3.81 14.82
C VAL A 97 -14.45 4.98 15.49
N TRP A 98 -13.70 4.73 16.56
CA TRP A 98 -12.89 5.78 17.17
C TRP A 98 -11.82 6.32 16.22
N LYS A 99 -11.08 5.42 15.55
CA LYS A 99 -10.04 5.79 14.57
C LYS A 99 -10.60 6.62 13.42
N VAL A 100 -11.74 6.22 12.82
CA VAL A 100 -12.32 6.99 11.70
C VAL A 100 -12.78 8.38 12.13
N ARG A 101 -13.25 8.57 13.37
CA ARG A 101 -13.57 9.90 13.90
C ARG A 101 -12.33 10.79 14.00
N LYS A 102 -11.19 10.23 14.42
CA LYS A 102 -9.93 10.97 14.44
C LYS A 102 -9.49 11.36 13.05
N ILE A 103 -9.51 10.42 12.09
CA ILE A 103 -9.18 10.70 10.69
C ILE A 103 -10.07 11.82 10.13
N LEU A 104 -11.39 11.71 10.25
CA LEU A 104 -12.31 12.72 9.74
C LEU A 104 -12.14 14.09 10.43
N GLY A 105 -11.85 14.09 11.74
CA GLY A 105 -11.58 15.31 12.50
C GLY A 105 -10.28 16.02 12.09
N GLY A 106 -9.27 15.26 11.66
CA GLY A 106 -8.02 15.80 11.14
C GLY A 106 -8.08 16.31 9.71
N HIS A 107 -9.14 15.97 8.96
CA HIS A 107 -9.30 16.29 7.54
C HIS A 107 -10.67 16.93 7.21
N PRO A 108 -11.04 18.06 7.87
CA PRO A 108 -12.32 18.70 7.65
C PRO A 108 -12.48 19.26 6.23
N VAL A 109 -11.40 19.76 5.62
CA VAL A 109 -11.41 20.33 4.27
C VAL A 109 -11.65 19.24 3.22
N PHE A 110 -11.02 18.07 3.36
CA PHE A 110 -11.33 16.90 2.54
C PHE A 110 -12.81 16.54 2.62
N LEU A 111 -13.36 16.40 3.83
CA LEU A 111 -14.76 16.06 4.05
C LEU A 111 -15.71 17.10 3.42
N GLN A 112 -15.46 18.39 3.64
CA GLN A 112 -16.22 19.49 3.06
C GLN A 112 -16.18 19.47 1.53
N SER A 113 -15.03 19.19 0.92
CA SER A 113 -14.93 19.13 -0.55
C SER A 113 -15.80 18.03 -1.16
N LEU A 114 -15.80 16.85 -0.54
CA LEU A 114 -16.64 15.73 -0.98
C LEU A 114 -18.12 15.97 -0.69
N ALA A 115 -18.46 16.61 0.43
CA ALA A 115 -19.84 17.02 0.73
C ALA A 115 -20.37 18.02 -0.32
N ARG A 116 -19.57 19.02 -0.72
CA ARG A 116 -19.92 19.93 -1.83
C ARG A 116 -20.16 19.18 -3.13
N PHE A 117 -19.35 18.16 -3.43
CA PHE A 117 -19.53 17.33 -4.61
C PHE A 117 -20.89 16.59 -4.60
N LEU A 118 -21.27 15.98 -3.46
CA LEU A 118 -22.58 15.34 -3.29
C LEU A 118 -23.73 16.34 -3.40
N LEU A 119 -23.59 17.52 -2.78
CA LEU A 119 -24.60 18.60 -2.81
C LEU A 119 -24.91 19.07 -4.24
N ARG A 120 -23.93 19.00 -5.15
CA ARG A 120 -24.10 19.27 -6.59
C ARG A 120 -24.76 18.13 -7.37
N GLY A 121 -25.29 17.11 -6.69
CA GLY A 121 -26.00 15.99 -7.29
C GLY A 121 -25.08 14.94 -7.93
N HIS A 122 -23.80 14.91 -7.56
CA HIS A 122 -22.85 13.91 -8.03
C HIS A 122 -22.77 12.70 -7.10
N GLU A 123 -22.09 11.63 -7.52
CA GLU A 123 -22.02 10.34 -6.80
C GLU A 123 -20.59 10.01 -6.38
N ILE A 124 -20.41 9.54 -5.15
CA ILE A 124 -19.13 9.03 -4.65
C ILE A 124 -19.24 7.53 -4.41
N ILE A 125 -18.34 6.76 -5.01
CA ILE A 125 -18.22 5.33 -4.78
C ILE A 125 -16.92 5.03 -4.04
N TYR A 126 -17.02 4.53 -2.83
CA TYR A 126 -15.89 4.04 -2.06
C TYR A 126 -15.67 2.56 -2.33
N ILE A 127 -14.47 2.18 -2.76
CA ILE A 127 -14.03 0.79 -2.84
C ILE A 127 -12.99 0.59 -1.75
N ARG A 128 -13.06 -0.54 -1.06
CA ARG A 128 -12.16 -0.86 0.05
C ARG A 128 -10.83 -1.45 -0.44
N GLY A 129 -9.72 -0.96 0.12
CA GLY A 129 -8.36 -1.49 0.03
C GLY A 129 -7.95 -2.28 1.28
N ASN A 130 -6.63 -2.38 1.50
CA ASN A 130 -6.05 -3.10 2.65
C ASN A 130 -5.78 -2.19 3.85
N HIS A 131 -5.57 -0.87 3.66
CA HIS A 131 -5.39 0.10 4.75
C HIS A 131 -6.71 0.59 5.35
N ASP A 132 -7.80 0.56 4.57
CA ASP A 132 -9.15 0.90 5.01
C ASP A 132 -10.07 -0.33 5.14
N LEU A 133 -9.48 -1.48 5.49
CA LEU A 133 -10.21 -2.73 5.74
C LEU A 133 -11.38 -2.56 6.72
N ASP A 134 -11.20 -1.66 7.69
CA ASP A 134 -12.14 -1.23 8.71
C ASP A 134 -13.48 -0.72 8.15
N LEU A 135 -13.53 -0.30 6.88
CA LEU A 135 -14.78 -0.01 6.15
C LEU A 135 -15.71 -1.23 6.04
N TYR A 136 -15.25 -2.44 6.39
CA TYR A 136 -16.09 -3.61 6.58
C TYR A 136 -17.13 -3.43 7.70
N TRP A 137 -16.79 -2.68 8.75
CA TRP A 137 -17.69 -2.45 9.89
C TRP A 137 -18.84 -1.53 9.52
N LYS A 138 -20.06 -1.86 9.99
CA LYS A 138 -21.23 -1.03 9.72
C LYS A 138 -21.11 0.29 10.48
N GLY A 139 -20.64 0.24 11.73
CA GLY A 139 -20.42 1.43 12.57
C GLY A 139 -19.47 2.44 11.93
N VAL A 140 -18.40 1.97 11.28
CA VAL A 140 -17.46 2.84 10.57
C VAL A 140 -18.15 3.56 9.41
N ARG A 141 -18.84 2.83 8.52
CA ARG A 141 -19.59 3.44 7.40
C ARG A 141 -20.67 4.40 7.88
N SER A 142 -21.44 4.02 8.91
CA SER A 142 -22.45 4.89 9.52
C SER A 142 -21.84 6.17 10.10
N THR A 143 -20.67 6.08 10.72
CA THR A 143 -19.97 7.24 11.28
C THR A 143 -19.53 8.18 10.16
N ILE A 144 -18.93 7.65 9.08
CA ILE A 144 -18.58 8.46 7.90
C ILE A 144 -19.83 9.14 7.34
N GLN A 145 -20.91 8.39 7.09
CA GLN A 145 -22.17 8.96 6.58
C GLN A 145 -22.73 10.05 7.50
N GLN A 146 -22.66 9.86 8.82
CA GLN A 146 -23.12 10.88 9.77
C GLN A 146 -22.27 12.16 9.70
N SER A 147 -20.94 12.04 9.60
CA SER A 147 -20.05 13.19 9.40
C SER A 147 -20.36 13.92 8.09
N PHE A 148 -20.61 13.18 7.00
CA PHE A 148 -21.05 13.78 5.74
C PHE A 148 -22.41 14.49 5.87
N ARG A 149 -23.41 13.90 6.54
CA ARG A 149 -24.71 14.54 6.76
C ARG A 149 -24.57 15.85 7.54
N ALA A 150 -23.77 15.86 8.60
CA ALA A 150 -23.54 17.07 9.39
C ALA A 150 -22.97 18.19 8.51
N VAL A 151 -21.92 17.90 7.74
CA VAL A 151 -21.30 18.88 6.84
C VAL A 151 -22.23 19.30 5.70
N LEU A 152 -23.05 18.39 5.15
CA LEU A 152 -24.06 18.74 4.14
C LEU A 152 -25.08 19.74 4.67
N ILE A 153 -25.57 19.54 5.89
CA ILE A 153 -26.52 20.46 6.55
C ILE A 153 -25.86 21.84 6.77
N GLU A 154 -24.61 21.87 7.24
CA GLU A 154 -23.83 23.11 7.38
C GLU A 154 -23.66 23.85 6.05
N LEU A 155 -23.53 23.11 4.95
CA LEU A 155 -23.42 23.66 3.58
C LEU A 155 -24.77 24.04 2.95
N GLY A 156 -25.88 23.90 3.68
CA GLY A 156 -27.21 24.34 3.25
C GLY A 156 -28.14 23.25 2.72
N SER A 157 -27.79 21.95 2.87
CA SER A 157 -28.76 20.87 2.66
C SER A 157 -29.86 20.92 3.73
N SER A 158 -31.11 20.67 3.33
CA SER A 158 -32.24 20.71 4.25
C SER A 158 -32.22 19.59 5.30
N ASP A 159 -31.79 18.39 4.90
CA ASP A 159 -31.78 17.20 5.77
C ASP A 159 -30.57 16.27 5.56
N GLY A 160 -29.65 16.64 4.67
CA GLY A 160 -28.45 15.86 4.35
C GLY A 160 -28.72 14.58 3.55
N GLN A 161 -29.88 14.42 2.89
CA GLN A 161 -30.21 13.23 2.09
C GLN A 161 -29.24 12.98 0.93
N GLU A 162 -28.46 13.96 0.49
CA GLU A 162 -27.46 13.79 -0.57
C GLU A 162 -26.38 12.76 -0.20
N VAL A 163 -26.21 12.46 1.10
CA VAL A 163 -25.32 11.39 1.56
C VAL A 163 -25.71 10.01 1.00
N GLU A 164 -26.95 9.80 0.56
CA GLU A 164 -27.38 8.52 -0.03
C GLU A 164 -26.67 8.25 -1.38
N ARG A 165 -26.04 9.26 -1.98
CA ARG A 165 -25.15 9.13 -3.15
C ARG A 165 -23.71 8.75 -2.78
N LEU A 166 -23.39 8.59 -1.49
CA LEU A 166 -22.13 8.01 -1.01
C LEU A 166 -22.30 6.49 -0.85
N VAL A 167 -21.74 5.74 -1.80
CA VAL A 167 -21.93 4.30 -1.91
C VAL A 167 -20.66 3.54 -1.54
N PHE A 168 -20.73 2.65 -0.57
CA PHE A 168 -19.62 1.77 -0.20
C PHE A 168 -19.72 0.43 -0.94
N ARG A 169 -18.65 0.04 -1.64
CA ARG A 169 -18.50 -1.23 -2.35
C ARG A 169 -17.44 -2.08 -1.64
N PRO A 170 -17.75 -3.33 -1.25
CA PRO A 170 -16.82 -4.16 -0.49
C PRO A 170 -15.65 -4.72 -1.32
N TRP A 171 -15.74 -4.68 -2.65
CA TRP A 171 -14.77 -5.34 -3.53
C TRP A 171 -14.43 -4.55 -4.79
N PHE A 172 -15.36 -4.38 -5.73
CA PHE A 172 -15.10 -3.69 -6.99
C PHE A 172 -16.31 -2.89 -7.47
N HIS A 173 -16.06 -2.01 -8.45
CA HIS A 173 -17.06 -1.36 -9.27
C HIS A 173 -16.95 -1.86 -10.72
N LEU A 174 -18.10 -2.08 -11.37
CA LEU A 174 -18.18 -2.61 -12.72
C LEU A 174 -19.17 -1.80 -13.54
N ILE A 175 -18.73 -1.33 -14.70
CA ILE A 175 -19.62 -1.00 -15.82
C ILE A 175 -19.46 -2.13 -16.83
N GLU A 176 -20.57 -2.84 -17.08
CA GLU A 176 -20.61 -4.00 -17.95
C GLU A 176 -20.00 -3.71 -19.32
N ASN A 177 -19.19 -4.64 -19.82
CA ASN A 177 -18.46 -4.58 -21.09
C ASN A 177 -17.43 -3.44 -21.23
N GLU A 178 -17.39 -2.47 -20.32
CA GLU A 178 -16.56 -1.27 -20.45
C GLU A 178 -15.39 -1.27 -19.45
N ILE A 179 -15.66 -1.19 -18.16
CA ILE A 179 -14.61 -0.93 -17.15
C ILE A 179 -14.83 -1.70 -15.85
N TYR A 180 -13.76 -2.28 -15.33
CA TYR A 180 -13.68 -2.91 -14.01
C TYR A 180 -12.68 -2.13 -13.13
N VAL A 181 -13.10 -1.76 -11.92
CA VAL A 181 -12.29 -0.98 -10.98
C VAL A 181 -12.22 -1.71 -9.65
N GLU A 182 -11.02 -2.06 -9.19
CA GLU A 182 -10.77 -2.59 -7.84
C GLU A 182 -9.44 -2.05 -7.31
N HIS A 183 -9.19 -2.14 -6.01
CA HIS A 183 -7.95 -1.59 -5.45
C HIS A 183 -6.68 -2.34 -5.91
N GLY A 184 -6.71 -3.68 -5.94
CA GLY A 184 -5.61 -4.51 -6.46
C GLY A 184 -4.76 -5.27 -5.42
N HIS A 185 -4.93 -4.98 -4.13
CA HIS A 185 -4.20 -5.64 -3.02
C HIS A 185 -4.33 -7.18 -2.97
N GLN A 186 -5.37 -7.76 -3.58
CA GLN A 186 -5.54 -9.21 -3.67
C GLN A 186 -4.44 -9.90 -4.49
N TYR A 187 -3.70 -9.15 -5.31
CA TYR A 187 -2.61 -9.65 -6.16
C TYR A 187 -1.22 -9.45 -5.56
N ASP A 188 -1.17 -9.04 -4.29
CA ASP A 188 0.04 -8.96 -3.48
C ASP A 188 -0.02 -10.06 -2.42
N GLU A 189 0.99 -10.94 -2.41
CA GLU A 189 1.10 -12.07 -1.47
C GLU A 189 0.99 -11.63 -0.01
N THR A 190 1.51 -10.44 0.32
CA THR A 190 1.59 -9.93 1.69
C THR A 190 0.36 -9.14 2.11
N ASN A 191 -0.44 -8.64 1.15
CA ASN A 191 -1.60 -7.78 1.38
C ASN A 191 -2.95 -8.43 0.99
N ALA A 192 -2.93 -9.60 0.37
CA ALA A 192 -4.14 -10.34 0.00
C ALA A 192 -4.88 -10.92 1.22
N ILE A 193 -6.21 -10.81 1.18
CA ILE A 193 -7.11 -11.22 2.26
C ILE A 193 -7.77 -12.55 1.90
N THR A 194 -7.71 -13.53 2.80
CA THR A 194 -8.24 -14.89 2.56
C THR A 194 -9.72 -14.88 2.20
N ALA A 195 -10.51 -14.17 2.98
CA ALA A 195 -11.96 -14.12 2.89
C ALA A 195 -12.39 -12.69 2.55
N ASN A 196 -12.15 -12.23 1.33
CA ASN A 196 -12.28 -10.81 0.97
C ASN A 196 -13.64 -10.18 1.41
N LEU A 197 -14.77 -10.83 1.16
CA LEU A 197 -16.10 -10.36 1.58
C LEU A 197 -16.45 -10.66 3.07
N ASN A 198 -15.63 -11.43 3.78
CA ASN A 198 -15.76 -11.68 5.21
C ASN A 198 -14.37 -11.65 5.87
N PRO A 199 -13.73 -10.48 5.93
CA PRO A 199 -12.34 -10.30 6.36
C PRO A 199 -12.22 -10.39 7.88
N LEU A 200 -12.87 -11.37 8.51
CA LEU A 200 -12.90 -11.54 9.96
C LEU A 200 -12.08 -12.74 10.35
N LEU A 201 -11.39 -12.60 11.47
CA LEU A 201 -10.80 -13.72 12.16
C LEU A 201 -11.90 -14.60 12.79
N PRO A 202 -11.60 -15.86 13.12
CA PRO A 202 -12.50 -16.71 13.90
C PRO A 202 -12.94 -16.06 15.23
N GLU A 203 -14.08 -16.45 15.76
CA GLU A 203 -14.57 -15.93 17.05
C GLU A 203 -13.64 -16.35 18.19
N GLY A 204 -13.44 -15.48 19.19
CA GLY A 204 -12.48 -15.73 20.28
C GLY A 204 -11.00 -15.52 19.92
N SER A 205 -10.70 -15.03 18.71
CA SER A 205 -9.32 -14.80 18.28
C SER A 205 -8.55 -13.90 19.24
N TYR A 206 -7.31 -14.30 19.56
CA TYR A 206 -6.45 -13.65 20.56
C TYR A 206 -7.05 -13.56 21.97
N GLY A 207 -8.04 -14.41 22.30
CA GLY A 207 -8.76 -14.36 23.57
C GLY A 207 -9.71 -13.15 23.69
N SER A 208 -9.95 -12.42 22.59
CA SER A 208 -10.88 -11.30 22.58
C SER A 208 -12.32 -11.77 22.45
N ARG A 209 -13.23 -11.12 23.19
CA ARG A 209 -14.68 -11.29 23.04
C ARG A 209 -15.22 -10.52 21.82
N GLU A 210 -14.46 -9.54 21.33
CA GLU A 210 -14.86 -8.74 20.16
C GLU A 210 -14.52 -9.46 18.85
N ARG A 211 -15.26 -9.13 17.80
CA ARG A 211 -14.92 -9.57 16.44
C ARG A 211 -13.77 -8.71 15.91
N LEU A 212 -12.79 -9.37 15.30
CA LEU A 212 -11.55 -8.74 14.81
C LEU A 212 -11.39 -8.99 13.30
N LEU A 213 -10.76 -8.05 12.61
CA LEU A 213 -10.45 -8.17 11.19
C LEU A 213 -9.20 -9.04 10.99
N ASP A 214 -9.18 -9.79 9.90
CA ASP A 214 -8.01 -10.53 9.40
C ASP A 214 -7.11 -9.56 8.62
N TYR A 215 -6.38 -8.70 9.34
CA TYR A 215 -5.38 -7.84 8.70
C TYR A 215 -4.32 -8.70 8.00
N PRO A 216 -3.96 -8.37 6.75
CA PRO A 216 -2.93 -9.10 6.04
C PRO A 216 -1.55 -8.84 6.65
N ILE A 217 -0.55 -9.62 6.24
CA ILE A 217 0.80 -9.60 6.85
C ILE A 217 1.43 -8.22 6.69
N GLY A 218 1.26 -7.60 5.52
CA GLY A 218 1.71 -6.24 5.24
C GLY A 218 1.17 -5.24 6.27
N SER A 219 -0.13 -5.27 6.55
CA SER A 219 -0.77 -4.42 7.56
C SER A 219 -0.27 -4.69 9.00
N LEU A 220 -0.04 -5.95 9.37
CA LEU A 220 0.54 -6.29 10.66
C LEU A 220 2.00 -5.81 10.77
N PHE A 221 2.77 -5.91 9.68
CA PHE A 221 4.12 -5.41 9.60
C PHE A 221 4.15 -3.87 9.69
N ALA A 222 3.22 -3.20 9.00
CA ALA A 222 3.04 -1.76 9.05
C ALA A 222 2.84 -1.30 10.50
N ARG A 223 1.93 -1.96 11.22
CA ARG A 223 1.61 -1.63 12.62
C ARG A 223 2.72 -1.95 13.61
N PHE A 224 3.30 -3.15 13.56
CA PHE A 224 4.22 -3.62 14.60
C PHE A 224 5.69 -3.34 14.33
N VAL A 225 6.09 -3.06 13.08
CA VAL A 225 7.50 -2.86 12.72
C VAL A 225 7.73 -1.49 12.10
N TYR A 226 6.96 -1.13 11.07
CA TYR A 226 7.17 0.11 10.33
C TYR A 226 6.79 1.35 11.17
N ALA A 227 5.62 1.37 11.81
CA ALA A 227 5.19 2.51 12.63
C ALA A 227 6.18 2.87 13.75
N PRO A 228 6.74 1.90 14.53
CA PRO A 228 7.82 2.19 15.47
C PRO A 228 9.07 2.79 14.81
N ILE A 229 9.45 2.37 13.61
CA ILE A 229 10.62 2.91 12.90
C ILE A 229 10.35 4.36 12.48
N ARG A 230 9.17 4.64 11.94
CA ARG A 230 8.77 5.99 11.56
C ARG A 230 8.59 6.92 12.75
N SER A 231 8.22 6.37 13.92
CA SER A 231 8.25 7.13 15.18
C SER A 231 9.66 7.54 15.63
N VAL A 232 10.72 6.96 15.06
CA VAL A 232 12.10 7.40 15.27
C VAL A 232 12.51 8.35 14.14
N ASP A 233 12.17 8.02 12.89
CA ASP A 233 12.51 8.80 11.71
C ASP A 233 11.26 9.11 10.85
N PRO A 234 10.62 10.28 11.07
CA PRO A 234 9.34 10.62 10.46
C PRO A 234 9.46 10.98 8.97
N TYR A 235 10.68 11.20 8.46
CA TYR A 235 10.91 11.55 7.06
C TYR A 235 10.97 10.33 6.13
N ARG A 236 10.67 9.14 6.65
CA ARG A 236 10.66 7.90 5.87
C ARG A 236 9.36 7.73 5.10
N ILE A 237 9.57 7.19 3.91
CA ILE A 237 8.58 7.00 2.87
C ILE A 237 7.68 5.83 3.21
N HIS A 238 6.40 5.95 2.90
CA HIS A 238 5.43 4.86 2.98
C HIS A 238 5.91 3.62 2.23
N VAL A 239 5.88 2.48 2.91
CA VAL A 239 6.33 1.21 2.35
C VAL A 239 5.19 0.22 2.28
N ILE A 240 4.88 -0.23 1.07
CA ILE A 240 3.70 -1.08 0.79
C ILE A 240 4.08 -2.56 0.84
N SER A 241 5.31 -2.88 0.45
CA SER A 241 5.83 -4.25 0.42
C SER A 241 7.09 -4.41 1.26
N PHE A 242 7.28 -5.60 1.80
CA PHE A 242 8.48 -5.93 2.57
C PHE A 242 9.78 -5.73 1.75
N THR A 243 9.72 -5.91 0.43
CA THR A 243 10.87 -5.73 -0.45
C THR A 243 11.29 -4.27 -0.58
N GLN A 244 10.32 -3.35 -0.71
CA GLN A 244 10.56 -1.92 -0.67
C GLN A 244 11.17 -1.51 0.67
N TYR A 245 10.76 -2.15 1.77
CA TYR A 245 11.28 -1.85 3.10
C TYR A 245 12.79 -2.13 3.22
N LEU A 246 13.26 -3.24 2.63
CA LEU A 246 14.69 -3.54 2.61
C LEU A 246 15.53 -2.48 1.89
N SER A 247 14.96 -1.84 0.86
CA SER A 247 15.67 -0.76 0.15
C SER A 247 15.85 0.49 1.02
N VAL A 248 14.89 0.75 1.93
CA VAL A 248 14.87 1.89 2.86
C VAL A 248 15.92 1.77 3.97
N ILE A 249 16.37 0.53 4.28
CA ILE A 249 17.42 0.26 5.29
C ILE A 249 18.72 1.05 5.01
N ARG A 250 18.99 1.39 3.74
CA ARG A 250 20.18 2.15 3.33
C ARG A 250 20.32 3.53 3.98
N GLY A 251 19.21 4.16 4.38
CA GLY A 251 19.23 5.48 4.98
C GLY A 251 19.36 5.50 6.50
N PHE A 252 19.30 4.34 7.16
CA PHE A 252 19.13 4.26 8.61
C PHE A 252 20.47 4.09 9.34
N ASN A 253 20.54 4.57 10.58
CA ASN A 253 21.60 4.16 11.49
C ASN A 253 21.43 2.66 11.80
N ILE A 254 22.27 1.81 11.20
CA ILE A 254 22.19 0.34 11.29
C ILE A 254 21.93 -0.18 12.71
N TRP A 255 22.49 0.49 13.73
CA TRP A 255 22.31 0.12 15.14
C TRP A 255 20.91 0.45 15.68
N GLN A 256 20.38 1.62 15.35
CA GLN A 256 19.00 1.95 15.68
C GLN A 256 18.04 1.02 14.95
N PHE A 257 18.34 0.63 13.70
CA PHE A 257 17.50 -0.29 12.92
C PHE A 257 17.42 -1.65 13.61
N ILE A 258 18.59 -2.22 13.93
CA ILE A 258 18.69 -3.51 14.62
C ILE A 258 17.98 -3.44 15.97
N ARG A 259 18.15 -2.35 16.74
CA ARG A 259 17.45 -2.16 18.01
C ARG A 259 15.93 -2.11 17.84
N THR A 260 15.42 -1.32 16.91
CA THR A 260 13.97 -1.19 16.68
C THR A 260 13.37 -2.50 16.18
N VAL A 261 14.05 -3.21 15.28
CA VAL A 261 13.63 -4.56 14.85
C VAL A 261 13.67 -5.51 16.05
N HIS A 262 14.76 -5.58 16.80
CA HIS A 262 14.88 -6.49 17.95
C HIS A 262 13.77 -6.29 19.00
N LEU A 263 13.40 -5.03 19.30
CA LEU A 263 12.39 -4.72 20.30
C LEU A 263 10.94 -4.97 19.84
N ASN A 264 10.65 -4.78 18.56
CA ASN A 264 9.26 -4.82 18.06
C ASN A 264 8.93 -6.08 17.23
N PHE A 265 9.93 -6.70 16.61
CA PHE A 265 9.76 -7.92 15.81
C PHE A 265 9.17 -9.11 16.60
N PRO A 266 9.46 -9.33 17.90
CA PRO A 266 8.79 -10.36 18.68
C PRO A 266 7.26 -10.17 18.75
N PHE A 267 6.76 -8.93 18.75
CA PHE A 267 5.33 -8.64 18.73
C PHE A 267 4.73 -8.96 17.37
N PHE A 268 5.41 -8.57 16.28
CA PHE A 268 5.02 -8.97 14.93
C PHE A 268 4.94 -10.50 14.79
N VAL A 269 6.00 -11.22 15.20
CA VAL A 269 6.04 -12.69 15.17
C VAL A 269 4.94 -13.28 16.04
N ARG A 270 4.64 -12.72 17.22
CA ARG A 270 3.54 -13.16 18.07
C ARG A 270 2.19 -12.97 17.41
N SER A 271 1.94 -11.82 16.77
CA SER A 271 0.70 -11.55 16.04
C SER A 271 0.53 -12.49 14.86
N VAL A 272 1.59 -12.70 14.06
CA VAL A 272 1.61 -13.67 12.96
C VAL A 272 1.42 -15.09 13.49
N ARG A 273 2.07 -15.50 14.59
CA ARG A 273 1.96 -16.84 15.17
C ARG A 273 0.57 -17.09 15.77
N ASN A 274 -0.01 -16.11 16.44
CA ASN A 274 -1.33 -16.26 17.04
C ASN A 274 -2.45 -16.26 15.99
N SER A 275 -2.18 -15.76 14.77
CA SER A 275 -3.06 -15.99 13.61
C SER A 275 -3.00 -17.43 13.04
N ILE A 276 -2.08 -18.27 13.54
CA ILE A 276 -1.99 -19.71 13.20
C ILE A 276 -2.89 -20.56 14.12
N SER A 277 -3.23 -20.07 15.32
CA SER A 277 -3.89 -20.85 16.37
C SER A 277 -5.41 -20.91 16.19
N TYR A 278 -5.89 -21.13 14.97
CA TYR A 278 -7.31 -21.30 14.70
C TYR A 278 -7.64 -22.75 14.43
N SER A 279 -8.73 -23.24 15.02
CA SER A 279 -9.26 -24.55 14.66
C SER A 279 -9.64 -24.54 13.17
N ALA A 280 -9.46 -25.67 12.50
CA ALA A 280 -9.90 -25.85 11.11
C ALA A 280 -11.40 -25.48 10.95
N GLU A 281 -12.19 -25.73 12.00
CA GLU A 281 -13.60 -25.35 12.11
C GLU A 281 -13.83 -23.83 12.12
N GLY A 282 -13.01 -23.07 12.86
CA GLY A 282 -13.10 -21.61 12.88
C GLY A 282 -12.86 -20.99 11.50
N LEU A 283 -11.85 -21.49 10.79
CA LEU A 283 -11.57 -21.04 9.41
C LEU A 283 -12.68 -21.46 8.44
N LYS A 284 -13.22 -22.67 8.59
CA LYS A 284 -14.35 -23.16 7.80
C LYS A 284 -15.58 -22.25 7.95
N ASN A 285 -15.94 -21.88 9.18
CA ASN A 285 -17.07 -20.96 9.44
C ASN A 285 -16.85 -19.57 8.79
N VAL A 286 -15.63 -19.02 8.89
CA VAL A 286 -15.29 -17.75 8.22
C VAL A 286 -15.49 -17.87 6.70
N MET A 287 -15.08 -19.00 6.11
CA MET A 287 -15.19 -19.23 4.67
C MET A 287 -16.62 -19.53 4.21
N GLU A 288 -17.43 -20.22 5.03
CA GLU A 288 -18.86 -20.39 4.77
C GLU A 288 -19.59 -19.04 4.76
N LYS A 289 -19.33 -18.18 5.75
CA LYS A 289 -19.86 -16.81 5.79
C LYS A 289 -19.39 -15.97 4.59
N HIS A 290 -18.16 -16.18 4.13
CA HIS A 290 -17.65 -15.55 2.90
C HIS A 290 -18.42 -16.03 1.67
N GLU A 291 -18.61 -17.34 1.49
CA GLU A 291 -19.38 -17.90 0.37
C GLU A 291 -20.84 -17.43 0.38
N GLN A 292 -21.50 -17.36 1.55
CA GLN A 292 -22.84 -16.80 1.68
C GLN A 292 -22.90 -15.33 1.25
N ARG A 293 -21.85 -14.55 1.53
CA ARG A 293 -21.74 -13.16 1.04
C ARG A 293 -21.43 -13.08 -0.44
N MET A 294 -20.63 -13.99 -0.98
CA MET A 294 -20.41 -14.12 -2.42
C MET A 294 -21.72 -14.39 -3.16
N HIS A 295 -22.58 -15.26 -2.63
CA HIS A 295 -23.92 -15.51 -3.19
C HIS A 295 -24.80 -14.25 -3.16
N ARG A 296 -24.83 -13.51 -2.05
CA ARG A 296 -25.55 -12.23 -1.97
C ARG A 296 -24.99 -11.18 -2.94
N TYR A 297 -23.67 -11.09 -3.04
CA TYR A 297 -22.99 -10.17 -3.94
C TYR A 297 -23.25 -10.54 -5.41
N SER A 298 -23.28 -11.83 -5.75
CA SER A 298 -23.70 -12.35 -7.07
C SER A 298 -25.09 -11.88 -7.44
N SER A 299 -26.07 -12.05 -6.55
CA SER A 299 -27.45 -11.61 -6.80
C SER A 299 -27.56 -10.10 -6.96
N ALA A 300 -26.90 -9.34 -6.07
CA ALA A 300 -26.95 -7.87 -6.08
C ALA A 300 -26.24 -7.24 -7.30
N SER A 301 -25.16 -7.86 -7.78
CA SER A 301 -24.38 -7.38 -8.92
C SER A 301 -24.84 -7.96 -10.26
N ARG A 302 -25.77 -8.93 -10.26
CA ARG A 302 -26.20 -9.70 -11.44
C ARG A 302 -25.06 -10.45 -12.14
N ILE A 303 -23.95 -10.70 -11.44
CA ILE A 303 -22.80 -11.45 -11.96
C ILE A 303 -22.92 -12.90 -11.49
N SER A 304 -22.65 -13.87 -12.38
CA SER A 304 -22.72 -15.28 -11.99
C SER A 304 -21.73 -15.62 -10.86
N ILE A 305 -22.16 -16.46 -9.92
CA ILE A 305 -21.29 -16.92 -8.82
C ILE A 305 -20.03 -17.63 -9.33
N LYS A 306 -20.13 -18.34 -10.47
CA LYS A 306 -18.98 -19.01 -11.11
C LYS A 306 -17.94 -17.98 -11.57
N THR A 307 -18.39 -16.86 -12.15
CA THR A 307 -17.52 -15.75 -12.57
C THR A 307 -16.85 -15.11 -11.36
N LEU A 308 -17.61 -14.79 -10.30
CA LEU A 308 -17.04 -14.19 -9.09
C LEU A 308 -15.98 -15.10 -8.44
N ARG A 309 -16.25 -16.41 -8.34
CA ARG A 309 -15.26 -17.38 -7.84
C ARG A 309 -14.00 -17.45 -8.71
N ARG A 310 -14.11 -17.25 -10.02
CA ARG A 310 -12.94 -17.20 -10.91
C ARG A 310 -12.07 -15.97 -10.66
N ILE A 311 -12.69 -14.80 -10.40
CA ILE A 311 -11.96 -13.59 -10.02
C ILE A 311 -11.32 -13.76 -8.64
N ASP A 312 -12.09 -14.24 -7.66
CA ASP A 312 -11.61 -14.47 -6.29
C ASP A 312 -10.38 -15.40 -6.24
N ARG A 313 -10.34 -16.42 -7.11
CA ARG A 313 -9.19 -17.34 -7.27
C ARG A 313 -7.95 -16.71 -7.91
N LEU A 314 -8.04 -15.51 -8.48
CA LEU A 314 -6.86 -14.83 -9.02
C LEU A 314 -5.95 -14.27 -7.93
N ARG A 315 -6.41 -14.19 -6.67
CA ARG A 315 -5.60 -13.72 -5.55
C ARG A 315 -4.29 -14.51 -5.42
N GLU A 316 -3.24 -13.86 -4.94
CA GLU A 316 -1.93 -14.50 -4.73
C GLU A 316 -1.90 -15.39 -3.47
N ARG A 317 -2.66 -15.03 -2.43
CA ARG A 317 -2.66 -15.79 -1.17
C ARG A 317 -3.23 -17.20 -1.37
N PRO A 318 -2.43 -18.27 -1.17
CA PRO A 318 -2.93 -19.63 -1.30
C PRO A 318 -3.87 -19.96 -0.14
N LEU A 319 -5.04 -20.54 -0.46
CA LEU A 319 -5.98 -21.03 0.54
C LEU A 319 -5.33 -22.12 1.39
N GLY A 320 -5.49 -22.03 2.72
CA GLY A 320 -4.98 -23.03 3.66
C GLY A 320 -3.52 -22.81 4.12
N HIS A 321 -2.80 -21.83 3.57
CA HIS A 321 -1.50 -21.45 4.12
C HIS A 321 -1.67 -20.58 5.35
N SER A 322 -0.94 -20.92 6.42
CA SER A 322 -0.85 -20.06 7.61
C SER A 322 -0.08 -18.79 7.28
N MET A 323 -0.39 -17.68 7.97
CA MET A 323 0.34 -16.41 7.83
C MET A 323 1.84 -16.59 8.07
N HIS A 324 2.24 -17.56 8.90
CA HIS A 324 3.63 -17.89 9.14
C HIS A 324 4.31 -18.57 7.96
N ASN A 325 3.62 -19.48 7.27
CA ASN A 325 4.19 -20.11 6.07
C ASN A 325 4.40 -19.07 4.96
N ILE A 326 3.43 -18.17 4.77
CA ILE A 326 3.57 -17.05 3.83
C ILE A 326 4.76 -16.17 4.24
N PHE A 327 4.85 -15.78 5.52
CA PHE A 327 5.98 -15.02 6.03
C PHE A 327 7.33 -15.72 5.77
N LEU A 328 7.45 -17.01 6.07
CA LEU A 328 8.66 -17.78 5.84
C LEU A 328 9.00 -17.88 4.36
N GLU A 329 8.02 -18.11 3.48
CA GLU A 329 8.21 -18.17 2.03
C GLU A 329 8.67 -16.83 1.45
N THR A 330 8.03 -15.73 1.85
CA THR A 330 8.46 -14.37 1.46
C THR A 330 9.86 -14.04 1.99
N PHE A 331 10.22 -14.52 3.20
CA PHE A 331 11.51 -14.21 3.83
C PHE A 331 12.66 -15.14 3.40
N LYS A 332 12.35 -16.37 2.97
CA LYS A 332 13.32 -17.39 2.54
C LYS A 332 14.34 -16.91 1.51
N PRO A 333 13.98 -16.23 0.39
CA PRO A 333 14.96 -15.76 -0.58
C PRO A 333 15.91 -14.72 0.02
N ILE A 334 15.40 -13.88 0.93
CA ILE A 334 16.19 -12.84 1.61
C ILE A 334 17.15 -13.48 2.59
N LEU A 335 16.68 -14.39 3.43
CA LEU A 335 17.51 -15.15 4.36
C LEU A 335 18.59 -15.95 3.62
N LYS A 336 18.23 -16.62 2.52
CA LYS A 336 19.19 -17.33 1.66
C LYS A 336 20.25 -16.38 1.12
N LYS A 337 19.85 -15.19 0.65
CA LYS A 337 20.79 -14.17 0.14
C LYS A 337 21.68 -13.62 1.25
N MET A 338 21.16 -13.35 2.44
CA MET A 338 21.92 -12.92 3.61
C MET A 338 22.93 -13.98 4.06
N ILE A 339 22.51 -15.25 4.14
CA ILE A 339 23.40 -16.36 4.46
C ILE A 339 24.50 -16.48 3.40
N TRP A 340 24.16 -16.44 2.11
CA TRP A 340 25.15 -16.49 1.03
C TRP A 340 26.15 -15.34 1.09
N VAL A 341 25.68 -14.10 1.30
CA VAL A 341 26.54 -12.93 1.46
C VAL A 341 27.41 -13.07 2.72
N GLY A 342 26.86 -13.57 3.83
CA GLY A 342 27.60 -13.83 5.06
C GLY A 342 28.69 -14.88 4.86
N VAL A 343 28.36 -16.01 4.24
CA VAL A 343 29.33 -17.08 3.89
C VAL A 343 30.40 -16.54 2.94
N LEU A 344 30.03 -15.81 1.89
CA LEU A 344 30.98 -15.19 0.97
C LEU A 344 31.89 -14.18 1.68
N SER A 345 31.35 -13.40 2.63
CA SER A 345 32.13 -12.45 3.42
C SER A 345 33.14 -13.18 4.32
N ILE A 346 32.70 -14.25 4.99
CA ILE A 346 33.56 -15.10 5.84
C ILE A 346 34.65 -15.76 4.99
N LEU A 347 34.29 -16.40 3.87
CA LEU A 347 35.24 -17.02 2.94
C LEU A 347 36.21 -15.99 2.36
N SER A 348 35.76 -14.76 2.08
CA SER A 348 36.64 -13.69 1.64
C SER A 348 37.63 -13.28 2.72
N ILE A 349 37.20 -13.19 3.99
CA ILE A 349 38.10 -12.90 5.12
C ILE A 349 39.13 -14.02 5.28
N TYR A 350 38.72 -15.28 5.27
CA TYR A 350 39.63 -16.42 5.36
C TYR A 350 40.57 -16.52 4.16
N GLY A 351 40.07 -16.29 2.94
CA GLY A 351 40.88 -16.22 1.74
C GLY A 351 41.92 -15.11 1.83
N TRP A 352 41.54 -13.94 2.36
CA TRP A 352 42.47 -12.84 2.60
C TRP A 352 43.53 -13.19 3.65
N ILE A 353 43.14 -13.81 4.77
CA ILE A 353 44.08 -14.27 5.80
C ILE A 353 45.05 -15.29 5.20
N PHE A 354 44.56 -16.25 4.43
CA PHE A 354 45.39 -17.27 3.78
C PHE A 354 46.39 -16.67 2.79
N ILE A 355 45.93 -15.79 1.89
CA ILE A 355 46.80 -15.06 0.95
C ILE A 355 47.85 -14.27 1.72
N PHE A 356 47.46 -13.61 2.80
CA PHE A 356 48.38 -12.86 3.66
C PHE A 356 49.42 -13.76 4.32
N THR A 357 49.02 -14.88 4.93
CA THR A 357 49.94 -15.83 5.58
C THR A 357 50.90 -16.44 4.55
N ALA A 358 50.40 -16.84 3.38
CA ALA A 358 51.21 -17.42 2.30
C ALA A 358 52.19 -16.41 1.69
N LEU A 359 51.78 -15.17 1.47
CA LEU A 359 52.69 -14.12 1.00
C LEU A 359 53.72 -13.78 2.08
N SER A 360 53.31 -13.70 3.35
CA SER A 360 54.22 -13.40 4.47
C SER A 360 55.28 -14.47 4.70
N SER A 361 55.02 -15.73 4.32
CA SER A 361 56.00 -16.82 4.42
C SER A 361 57.00 -16.85 3.26
N VAL A 362 56.63 -16.31 2.09
CA VAL A 362 57.49 -16.26 0.89
C VAL A 362 58.32 -14.98 0.81
N LEU A 363 57.81 -13.85 1.32
CA LEU A 363 58.51 -12.57 1.31
C LEU A 363 59.57 -12.50 2.43
N SER A 364 60.82 -12.19 2.04
CA SER A 364 62.02 -12.15 2.90
C SER A 364 61.87 -11.38 4.23
N HIS A 365 62.77 -11.63 5.21
CA HIS A 365 62.83 -10.97 6.53
C HIS A 365 62.86 -9.43 6.52
N SER A 366 62.89 -8.80 5.34
CA SER A 366 62.80 -7.35 5.18
C SER A 366 61.42 -6.82 5.58
N VAL A 367 61.43 -5.96 6.61
CA VAL A 367 60.27 -5.18 7.08
C VAL A 367 59.61 -4.40 5.93
N PHE A 368 60.42 -3.91 4.97
CA PHE A 368 59.94 -3.10 3.84
C PHE A 368 59.14 -3.92 2.82
N GLY A 369 59.54 -5.17 2.56
CA GLY A 369 58.82 -6.07 1.65
C GLY A 369 57.43 -6.44 2.19
N ARG A 370 57.36 -6.72 3.50
CA ARG A 370 56.08 -6.99 4.18
C ARG A 370 55.17 -5.77 4.18
N ALA A 371 55.70 -4.58 4.47
CA ALA A 371 54.94 -3.34 4.45
C ALA A 371 54.36 -3.02 3.06
N SER A 372 55.15 -3.17 2.01
CA SER A 372 54.71 -2.91 0.63
C SER A 372 53.57 -3.84 0.19
N VAL A 373 53.64 -5.11 0.58
CA VAL A 373 52.60 -6.11 0.28
C VAL A 373 51.33 -5.83 1.08
N ILE A 374 51.45 -5.45 2.35
CA ILE A 374 50.31 -4.99 3.16
C ILE A 374 49.63 -3.78 2.51
N SER A 375 50.40 -2.80 2.02
CA SER A 375 49.85 -1.63 1.35
C SER A 375 49.09 -2.00 0.07
N VAL A 376 49.64 -2.89 -0.77
CA VAL A 376 48.95 -3.36 -1.98
C VAL A 376 47.67 -4.13 -1.63
N LEU A 377 47.73 -5.04 -0.65
CA LEU A 377 46.55 -5.76 -0.17
C LEU A 377 45.47 -4.83 0.39
N ALA A 378 45.85 -3.83 1.17
CA ALA A 378 44.92 -2.85 1.74
C ALA A 378 44.23 -2.05 0.62
N VAL A 379 44.98 -1.60 -0.38
CA VAL A 379 44.43 -0.91 -1.56
C VAL A 379 43.47 -1.81 -2.33
N LEU A 380 43.86 -3.06 -2.63
CA LEU A 380 43.00 -4.02 -3.32
C LEU A 380 41.73 -4.34 -2.52
N THR A 381 41.82 -4.40 -1.19
CA THR A 381 40.66 -4.61 -0.31
C THR A 381 39.72 -3.42 -0.36
N VAL A 382 40.23 -2.20 -0.27
CA VAL A 382 39.43 -0.97 -0.38
C VAL A 382 38.78 -0.86 -1.76
N MET A 383 39.53 -1.14 -2.84
CA MET A 383 38.99 -1.15 -4.20
C MET A 383 37.93 -2.22 -4.41
N GLY A 384 38.16 -3.43 -3.88
CA GLY A 384 37.20 -4.54 -3.94
C GLY A 384 35.93 -4.23 -3.16
N LEU A 385 36.05 -3.67 -1.96
CA LEU A 385 34.92 -3.22 -1.14
C LEU A 385 34.16 -2.11 -1.84
N PHE A 386 34.86 -1.12 -2.40
CA PHE A 386 34.24 -0.05 -3.17
C PHE A 386 33.45 -0.59 -4.38
N ALA A 387 34.05 -1.48 -5.18
CA ALA A 387 33.40 -2.12 -6.32
C ALA A 387 32.19 -2.97 -5.93
N LEU A 388 32.29 -3.71 -4.81
CA LEU A 388 31.17 -4.47 -4.25
C LEU A 388 30.05 -3.53 -3.81
N LEU A 389 30.37 -2.47 -3.06
CA LEU A 389 29.40 -1.48 -2.59
C LEU A 389 28.73 -0.76 -3.76
N THR A 390 29.45 -0.43 -4.84
CA THR A 390 28.85 0.15 -6.05
C THR A 390 27.98 -0.86 -6.80
N LYS A 391 28.39 -2.13 -6.92
CA LYS A 391 27.60 -3.16 -7.58
C LYS A 391 26.31 -3.48 -6.81
N VAL A 392 26.38 -3.57 -5.50
CA VAL A 392 25.23 -3.69 -4.61
C VAL A 392 24.37 -2.42 -4.68
N GLY A 393 25.02 -1.24 -4.71
CA GLY A 393 24.50 0.08 -5.08
C GLY A 393 23.50 0.00 -6.23
N LYS A 394 24.05 -0.28 -7.42
CA LYS A 394 23.36 -0.36 -8.71
C LYS A 394 22.31 -1.46 -8.76
N ALA A 395 22.58 -2.64 -8.20
CA ALA A 395 21.63 -3.76 -8.20
C ALA A 395 20.34 -3.45 -7.43
N LEU A 396 20.42 -2.57 -6.43
CA LEU A 396 19.27 -2.13 -5.65
C LEU A 396 18.65 -0.84 -6.23
N GLU A 397 19.38 -0.03 -7.00
CA GLU A 397 18.82 1.10 -7.78
C GLU A 397 17.96 0.63 -8.96
N GLY A 398 18.31 -0.50 -9.59
CA GLY A 398 17.54 -1.12 -10.67
C GLY A 398 16.35 -1.97 -10.21
N TYR A 399 15.95 -1.91 -8.94
CA TYR A 399 14.83 -2.71 -8.44
C TYR A 399 13.51 -2.20 -9.01
N GLN A 400 12.91 -2.99 -9.91
CA GLN A 400 11.52 -2.81 -10.32
C GLN A 400 10.64 -3.67 -9.43
N ASP A 401 9.58 -3.08 -8.88
CA ASP A 401 8.65 -3.80 -8.03
C ASP A 401 7.93 -4.89 -8.85
N PRO A 402 8.15 -6.19 -8.55
CA PRO A 402 7.53 -7.30 -9.28
C PRO A 402 5.99 -7.28 -9.18
N LEU A 403 5.42 -6.56 -8.21
CA LEU A 403 3.98 -6.38 -8.08
C LEU A 403 3.36 -5.65 -9.27
N VAL A 404 4.09 -4.75 -9.93
CA VAL A 404 3.60 -4.02 -11.12
C VAL A 404 3.28 -4.98 -12.25
N GLU A 405 4.20 -5.90 -12.57
CA GLU A 405 4.01 -6.90 -13.63
C GLU A 405 2.92 -7.90 -13.25
N LYS A 406 2.93 -8.40 -12.00
CA LYS A 406 1.89 -9.31 -11.50
C LYS A 406 0.50 -8.68 -11.63
N SER A 407 0.35 -7.42 -11.25
CA SER A 407 -0.93 -6.70 -11.31
C SER A 407 -1.44 -6.58 -12.74
N TYR A 408 -0.57 -6.26 -13.70
CA TYR A 408 -0.93 -6.22 -15.12
C TYR A 408 -1.39 -7.58 -15.66
N ILE A 409 -0.69 -8.68 -15.32
CA ILE A 409 -1.07 -10.04 -15.72
C ILE A 409 -2.47 -10.40 -15.17
N LYS A 410 -2.74 -10.04 -13.92
CA LYS A 410 -4.05 -10.28 -13.28
C LYS A 410 -5.14 -9.42 -13.91
N ALA A 411 -4.87 -8.14 -14.18
CA ALA A 411 -5.76 -7.26 -14.92
C ALA A 411 -6.15 -7.85 -16.29
N CYS A 412 -5.19 -8.41 -17.04
CA CYS A 412 -5.48 -9.08 -18.30
C CYS A 412 -6.42 -10.30 -18.14
N LYS A 413 -6.29 -11.06 -17.05
CA LYS A 413 -7.18 -12.19 -16.74
C LYS A 413 -8.58 -11.71 -16.35
N ILE A 414 -8.68 -10.68 -15.51
CA ILE A 414 -9.94 -10.06 -15.09
C ILE A 414 -10.69 -9.53 -16.31
N ALA A 415 -10.01 -8.78 -17.19
CA ALA A 415 -10.63 -8.23 -18.40
C ALA A 415 -11.28 -9.32 -19.26
N LYS A 416 -10.65 -10.50 -19.36
CA LYS A 416 -11.20 -11.67 -20.07
C LYS A 416 -12.37 -12.31 -19.32
N ILE A 417 -12.27 -12.49 -18.00
CA ILE A 417 -13.31 -13.15 -17.19
C ILE A 417 -14.58 -12.30 -17.07
N MET A 418 -14.42 -10.99 -16.84
CA MET A 418 -15.50 -10.01 -16.71
C MET A 418 -15.98 -9.45 -18.05
N ASN A 419 -15.30 -9.82 -19.13
CA ASN A 419 -15.53 -9.31 -20.47
C ASN A 419 -15.54 -7.77 -20.57
N VAL A 420 -14.64 -7.09 -19.89
CA VAL A 420 -14.52 -5.61 -19.96
C VAL A 420 -13.42 -5.19 -20.92
N LYS A 421 -13.49 -3.95 -21.42
CA LYS A 421 -12.41 -3.34 -22.20
C LYS A 421 -11.27 -2.89 -21.30
N HIS A 422 -11.59 -2.29 -20.16
CA HIS A 422 -10.65 -1.59 -19.30
C HIS A 422 -10.61 -2.16 -17.88
N VAL A 423 -9.44 -2.08 -17.25
CA VAL A 423 -9.24 -2.43 -15.84
C VAL A 423 -8.45 -1.31 -15.15
N VAL A 424 -8.90 -0.85 -13.99
CA VAL A 424 -8.21 0.16 -13.19
C VAL A 424 -7.93 -0.39 -11.80
N MET A 425 -6.68 -0.19 -11.34
CA MET A 425 -6.20 -0.57 -10.00
C MET A 425 -5.44 0.57 -9.32
N GLY A 426 -5.14 0.39 -8.03
CA GLY A 426 -4.24 1.20 -7.20
C GLY A 426 -3.20 0.30 -6.53
N HIS A 427 -3.00 0.43 -5.22
CA HIS A 427 -2.19 -0.44 -4.33
C HIS A 427 -0.68 -0.33 -4.51
N THR A 428 -0.16 -0.36 -5.74
CA THR A 428 1.29 -0.38 -5.95
C THR A 428 1.96 0.98 -5.73
N HIS A 429 1.17 2.06 -5.65
CA HIS A 429 1.59 3.47 -5.66
C HIS A 429 2.40 3.88 -6.90
N VAL A 430 2.60 2.97 -7.86
CA VAL A 430 3.33 3.21 -9.10
C VAL A 430 2.35 3.46 -10.22
N ILE A 431 2.42 4.65 -10.81
CA ILE A 431 1.68 4.98 -12.02
C ILE A 431 2.02 3.99 -13.12
N HIS A 432 1.01 3.39 -13.73
CA HIS A 432 1.22 2.39 -14.77
C HIS A 432 0.12 2.45 -15.82
N GLN A 433 0.48 2.35 -17.10
CA GLN A 433 -0.48 2.30 -18.19
C GLN A 433 -0.02 1.29 -19.23
N ARG A 434 -0.85 0.28 -19.51
CA ARG A 434 -0.60 -0.69 -20.59
C ARG A 434 -1.86 -1.04 -21.36
N THR A 435 -1.69 -1.33 -22.65
CA THR A 435 -2.76 -1.88 -23.48
C THR A 435 -3.01 -3.33 -23.10
N ILE A 436 -4.28 -3.74 -23.05
CA ILE A 436 -4.69 -5.13 -22.88
C ILE A 436 -4.93 -5.69 -24.28
N LYS A 437 -4.17 -6.71 -24.70
CA LYS A 437 -4.22 -7.26 -26.07
C LYS A 437 -5.66 -7.62 -26.49
N GLY A 438 -6.12 -7.02 -27.59
CA GLY A 438 -7.46 -7.21 -28.14
C GLY A 438 -8.60 -6.56 -27.33
N ARG A 439 -8.28 -5.68 -26.38
CA ARG A 439 -9.21 -4.96 -25.50
C ARG A 439 -8.74 -3.50 -25.37
N GLY A 440 -9.11 -2.83 -24.27
CA GLY A 440 -8.72 -1.47 -23.96
C GLY A 440 -7.40 -1.38 -23.18
N LYS A 441 -7.44 -0.79 -21.99
CA LYS A 441 -6.26 -0.43 -21.19
C LYS A 441 -6.36 -0.93 -19.76
N TYR A 442 -5.21 -1.27 -19.20
CA TYR A 442 -4.96 -1.37 -17.77
C TYR A 442 -4.33 -0.07 -17.29
N LEU A 443 -4.87 0.53 -16.22
CA LEU A 443 -4.26 1.64 -15.51
C LEU A 443 -4.03 1.30 -14.03
N ASN A 444 -2.88 1.72 -13.50
CA ASN A 444 -2.69 1.93 -12.08
C ASN A 444 -2.73 3.44 -11.80
N THR A 445 -3.59 3.88 -10.88
CA THR A 445 -3.80 5.31 -10.56
C THR A 445 -2.63 5.96 -9.84
N GLY A 446 -1.66 5.20 -9.32
CA GLY A 446 -0.52 5.74 -8.59
C GLY A 446 -0.90 6.09 -7.15
N THR A 447 -0.42 7.22 -6.65
CA THR A 447 -0.66 7.64 -5.25
C THR A 447 -0.72 9.17 -5.12
N TRP A 448 -1.26 9.64 -3.99
CA TRP A 448 -1.29 11.06 -3.63
C TRP A 448 -0.30 11.40 -2.52
N ILE A 449 0.17 10.42 -1.76
CA ILE A 449 1.18 10.64 -0.70
C ILE A 449 2.59 10.73 -1.28
N LEU A 450 3.54 11.18 -0.45
CA LEU A 450 4.94 11.29 -0.85
C LEU A 450 5.51 9.90 -1.21
N PHE A 451 5.84 9.74 -2.49
CA PHE A 451 6.45 8.53 -3.03
C PHE A 451 7.69 8.89 -3.85
N PRO A 452 8.83 9.13 -3.21
CA PRO A 452 10.05 9.51 -3.90
C PRO A 452 10.54 8.36 -4.78
N GLY A 453 10.84 8.73 -6.02
CA GLY A 453 11.58 7.91 -6.96
C GLY A 453 12.73 8.71 -7.57
N PRO A 454 13.54 8.06 -8.41
CA PRO A 454 14.63 8.74 -9.12
C PRO A 454 14.15 9.93 -9.99
N TRP A 455 12.85 10.01 -10.27
CA TRP A 455 12.19 11.02 -11.09
C TRP A 455 11.90 12.33 -10.35
N ASP A 456 11.79 12.31 -9.01
CA ASP A 456 11.53 13.54 -8.27
C ASP A 456 12.70 14.53 -8.33
N ASN A 457 13.91 14.02 -8.64
CA ASN A 457 15.07 14.85 -8.98
C ASN A 457 14.92 15.58 -10.33
N LEU A 458 14.10 15.06 -11.25
CA LEU A 458 13.87 15.64 -12.58
C LEU A 458 12.62 16.53 -12.61
N GLN A 459 11.54 16.09 -11.96
CA GLN A 459 10.34 16.87 -11.76
C GLN A 459 9.76 16.54 -10.39
N ALA A 460 9.71 17.53 -9.51
CA ALA A 460 9.11 17.36 -8.18
C ALA A 460 7.69 16.79 -8.29
N GLN A 461 7.39 15.79 -7.45
CA GLN A 461 6.07 15.17 -7.37
C GLN A 461 5.62 14.55 -8.69
N ALA A 462 6.55 14.14 -9.57
CA ALA A 462 6.24 13.61 -10.91
C ALA A 462 5.22 12.47 -10.87
N ARG A 463 5.18 11.75 -9.74
CA ARG A 463 4.39 10.53 -9.52
C ARG A 463 3.23 10.71 -8.52
N GLN A 464 3.01 11.92 -8.01
CA GLN A 464 1.91 12.23 -7.10
C GLN A 464 0.74 12.89 -7.83
N PHE A 465 -0.41 12.95 -7.15
CA PHE A 465 -1.65 13.59 -7.61
C PHE A 465 -2.20 13.00 -8.90
N THR A 466 -1.92 11.72 -9.14
CA THR A 466 -2.38 11.01 -10.32
C THR A 466 -3.74 10.37 -10.09
N PHE A 467 -4.50 10.25 -11.18
CA PHE A 467 -5.85 9.72 -11.17
C PHE A 467 -6.22 9.26 -12.57
N ALA A 468 -7.25 8.42 -12.68
CA ALA A 468 -7.79 7.99 -13.96
C ALA A 468 -9.11 8.70 -14.26
N THR A 469 -9.35 8.97 -15.54
CA THR A 469 -10.63 9.45 -16.04
C THR A 469 -11.18 8.48 -17.06
N TYR A 470 -12.46 8.18 -16.95
CA TYR A 470 -13.18 7.42 -17.96
C TYR A 470 -14.37 8.26 -18.46
N ARG A 471 -14.32 8.60 -19.75
CA ARG A 471 -15.24 9.51 -20.43
C ARG A 471 -15.49 9.00 -21.84
N ASP A 472 -16.76 8.84 -22.19
CA ASP A 472 -17.20 8.49 -23.55
C ASP A 472 -16.43 7.30 -24.16
N GLY A 473 -16.20 6.25 -23.36
CA GLY A 473 -15.45 5.05 -23.78
C GLY A 473 -13.93 5.15 -23.68
N VAL A 474 -13.38 6.32 -23.33
CA VAL A 474 -11.94 6.57 -23.30
C VAL A 474 -11.44 6.59 -21.86
N LEU A 475 -10.55 5.63 -21.54
CA LEU A 475 -9.80 5.60 -20.29
C LEU A 475 -8.43 6.30 -20.46
N SER A 476 -8.18 7.30 -19.60
CA SER A 476 -6.95 8.10 -19.61
C SER A 476 -6.40 8.32 -18.20
N LEU A 477 -5.08 8.15 -18.03
CA LEU A 477 -4.36 8.54 -16.83
C LEU A 477 -4.02 10.03 -16.90
N LYS A 478 -4.22 10.75 -15.79
CA LYS A 478 -3.98 12.18 -15.66
C LYS A 478 -3.26 12.49 -14.35
N LYS A 479 -2.66 13.67 -14.28
CA LYS A 479 -2.09 14.25 -13.06
C LYS A 479 -2.77 15.57 -12.76
N TRP A 480 -3.07 15.83 -11.50
CA TRP A 480 -3.54 17.13 -11.03
C TRP A 480 -2.34 18.03 -10.77
N ASN A 481 -2.34 19.22 -11.36
CA ASN A 481 -1.37 20.26 -11.06
C ASN A 481 -2.07 21.35 -10.23
N PRO A 482 -1.85 21.40 -8.90
CA PRO A 482 -2.53 22.37 -8.04
C PRO A 482 -2.14 23.82 -8.35
N SER A 483 -0.90 24.07 -8.78
CA SER A 483 -0.43 25.41 -9.14
C SER A 483 -1.10 25.95 -10.40
N LEU A 484 -1.32 25.09 -11.40
CA LEU A 484 -2.02 25.47 -12.64
C LEU A 484 -3.54 25.35 -12.53
N ARG A 485 -4.05 24.66 -11.50
CA ARG A 485 -5.44 24.24 -11.37
C ARG A 485 -5.97 23.48 -12.59
N GLU A 486 -5.10 22.70 -13.22
CA GLU A 486 -5.40 21.98 -14.46
C GLU A 486 -4.98 20.51 -14.41
N PHE A 487 -5.62 19.71 -15.26
CA PHE A 487 -5.24 18.32 -15.49
C PHE A 487 -4.15 18.25 -16.54
N VAL A 488 -2.98 17.78 -16.15
CA VAL A 488 -1.81 17.64 -17.03
C VAL A 488 -1.51 16.17 -17.31
N PRO A 489 -0.80 15.84 -18.41
CA PRO A 489 -0.29 14.50 -18.64
C PRO A 489 0.65 14.07 -17.49
N PRO A 490 0.55 12.82 -16.99
CA PRO A 490 1.50 12.29 -16.03
C PRO A 490 2.82 11.95 -16.73
N MET A 491 3.94 11.98 -16.00
CA MET A 491 5.22 11.53 -16.53
C MET A 491 5.30 9.99 -16.49
N VAL A 492 4.83 9.34 -17.55
CA VAL A 492 4.94 7.88 -17.74
C VAL A 492 5.92 7.63 -18.88
N LEU A 493 7.00 6.89 -18.60
CA LEU A 493 7.91 6.44 -19.66
C LEU A 493 7.26 5.34 -20.49
N SER A 494 7.58 5.30 -21.78
CA SER A 494 7.25 4.16 -22.63
C SER A 494 7.89 2.89 -22.07
N ASP A 495 7.12 1.80 -22.05
CA ASP A 495 7.61 0.44 -21.73
C ASP A 495 8.59 -0.12 -22.81
N GLU A 496 9.08 0.72 -23.74
CA GLU A 496 10.10 0.31 -24.69
C GLU A 496 11.33 -0.15 -23.90
N ALA A 497 11.75 -1.39 -24.14
CA ALA A 497 12.98 -1.91 -23.56
C ALA A 497 14.09 -0.90 -23.87
N PRO A 498 14.92 -0.52 -22.89
CA PRO A 498 16.05 0.37 -23.17
C PRO A 498 16.79 -0.23 -24.35
N GLY A 499 16.91 0.55 -25.43
CA GLY A 499 17.58 0.12 -26.64
C GLY A 499 18.90 -0.49 -26.21
N THR A 500 19.04 -1.80 -26.40
CA THR A 500 20.36 -2.40 -26.37
C THR A 500 21.11 -1.59 -27.41
N LEU A 501 22.19 -0.93 -27.00
CA LEU A 501 23.18 -0.44 -27.94
C LEU A 501 23.56 -1.67 -28.75
N VAL A 502 22.89 -1.85 -29.89
CA VAL A 502 23.30 -2.77 -30.93
C VAL A 502 24.61 -2.18 -31.37
N THR A 503 25.69 -2.69 -30.79
CA THR A 503 27.03 -2.57 -31.33
C THR A 503 26.92 -3.14 -32.74
N THR A 504 26.70 -2.24 -33.68
CA THR A 504 26.78 -2.48 -35.11
C THR A 504 28.26 -2.66 -35.43
N GLU A 505 28.82 -3.78 -34.99
CA GLU A 505 30.10 -4.28 -35.47
C GLU A 505 29.91 -5.75 -35.86
N LYS A 506 29.57 -5.93 -37.15
CA LYS A 506 30.16 -6.89 -38.09
C LYS A 506 29.11 -7.38 -39.09
N THR A 507 28.93 -6.58 -40.12
CA THR A 507 28.75 -7.11 -41.47
C THR A 507 29.74 -6.43 -42.40
N ILE A 508 31.01 -6.84 -42.27
CA ILE A 508 31.97 -6.85 -43.38
C ILE A 508 32.55 -8.25 -43.40
N ARG A 509 31.91 -9.13 -44.18
CA ARG A 509 32.54 -10.03 -45.15
C ARG A 509 31.45 -10.74 -45.94
#